data_AF-A0A9E4EMU1-F1
#
_entry.id   AF-A0A9E4EMU1-F1
#
_cell.length_a   1.000
_cell.length_b   1.000
_cell.length_c   1.000
_cell.angle_alpha   90.00
_cell.angle_beta   90.00
_cell.angle_gamma   90.00
#
_symmetry.space_group_name_H-M   'P 1'
#
loop_
_entity.id
_entity.type
_entity.pdbx_description
1 polymer ?
#
loop_
_entity_poly.entity_id
_entity_poly.type
_entity_poly.pdbx_seq_one_letter_code
_entity_poly.pdbx_strand_id
1 'polypeptide(L)'
;TSRYISRPILDAIWFVRNIASGRLKHRTLRVGSTRELRELGTALDDMRRQVQTHIGQITLEKSRLESVLTSITEAILVTDQSGRILMGNQTFEKLFGVSGATEGRMPIELVRHRDVQNAIDQTLKTGQAIFLDLIRSDDRERHFDVQIAPILQNDHIAGSVTIFYDITELRRLERIRKDFVANVSHELRLKDVHPRWQTVP
;
A
#
# COMPACT_ATOMS: atom_id res chain seq x y z
N THR A 1 -46.01 8.40 -39.70
CA THR A 1 -46.05 8.02 -38.26
C THR A 1 -44.78 7.34 -37.79
N SER A 2 -44.27 6.30 -38.48
CA SER A 2 -43.06 5.53 -38.07
C SER A 2 -41.78 6.38 -37.84
N ARG A 3 -41.53 7.42 -38.65
CA ARG A 3 -40.29 8.24 -38.59
C ARG A 3 -40.17 9.15 -37.35
N TYR A 4 -41.26 9.40 -36.62
CA TYR A 4 -41.28 10.28 -35.44
C TYR A 4 -40.88 9.58 -34.13
N ILE A 5 -40.95 8.24 -34.08
CA ILE A 5 -40.65 7.44 -32.88
C ILE A 5 -39.21 6.88 -32.94
N SER A 6 -38.70 6.55 -34.13
CA SER A 6 -37.39 5.89 -34.26
C SER A 6 -36.20 6.78 -33.88
N ARG A 7 -36.23 8.08 -34.17
CA ARG A 7 -35.10 8.99 -33.87
C ARG A 7 -34.84 9.17 -32.37
N PRO A 8 -35.85 9.49 -31.54
CA PRO A 8 -35.65 9.63 -30.09
C PRO A 8 -35.13 8.36 -29.40
N ILE A 9 -35.56 7.17 -29.87
CA ILE A 9 -35.09 5.88 -29.34
C ILE A 9 -33.62 5.65 -29.69
N LEU A 10 -33.22 5.93 -30.92
CA LEU A 10 -31.81 5.81 -31.34
C LEU A 10 -30.91 6.78 -30.56
N ASP A 11 -31.39 7.99 -30.28
CA ASP A 11 -30.68 8.98 -29.45
C ASP A 11 -30.52 8.49 -28.00
N ALA A 12 -31.55 7.87 -27.42
CA ALA A 12 -31.48 7.26 -26.10
C ALA A 12 -30.47 6.09 -26.04
N ILE A 13 -30.49 5.19 -27.03
CA ILE A 13 -29.51 4.09 -27.13
C ILE A 13 -28.09 4.63 -27.25
N TRP A 14 -27.88 5.65 -28.08
CA TRP A 14 -26.57 6.30 -28.22
C TRP A 14 -26.12 6.92 -26.90
N PHE A 15 -27.00 7.59 -26.17
CA PHE A 15 -26.71 8.20 -24.88
C PHE A 15 -26.29 7.18 -23.82
N VAL A 16 -27.05 6.08 -23.69
CA VAL A 16 -26.71 4.97 -22.77
C VAL A 16 -25.35 4.36 -23.12
N ARG A 17 -25.07 4.13 -24.41
CA ARG A 17 -23.75 3.61 -24.84
C ARG A 17 -22.61 4.56 -24.51
N ASN A 18 -22.82 5.87 -24.62
CA ASN A 18 -21.79 6.85 -24.26
C ASN A 18 -21.53 6.88 -22.76
N ILE A 19 -22.59 6.84 -21.93
CA ILE A 19 -22.46 6.69 -20.47
C ILE A 19 -21.68 5.43 -20.13
N ALA A 20 -22.05 4.28 -20.70
CA ALA A 20 -21.38 3.01 -20.46
C ALA A 20 -19.88 3.03 -20.87
N SER A 21 -19.53 3.82 -21.88
CA SER A 21 -18.13 3.99 -22.33
C SER A 21 -17.35 5.07 -21.56
N GLY A 22 -17.90 5.63 -20.49
CA GLY A 22 -17.26 6.71 -19.70
C GLY A 22 -17.24 8.08 -20.39
N ARG A 23 -17.87 8.22 -21.57
CA ARG A 23 -17.94 9.47 -22.34
C ARG A 23 -19.17 10.28 -21.94
N LEU A 24 -19.08 10.94 -20.78
CA LEU A 24 -20.21 11.64 -20.16
C LEU A 24 -20.39 13.09 -20.66
N LYS A 25 -19.96 13.41 -21.89
CA LYS A 25 -19.95 14.80 -22.39
C LYS A 25 -21.27 15.20 -23.07
N HIS A 26 -21.92 16.21 -22.47
CA HIS A 26 -22.78 17.26 -23.03
C HIS A 26 -23.55 16.97 -24.32
N ARG A 27 -24.47 16.02 -24.30
CA ARG A 27 -25.63 16.13 -25.18
C ARG A 27 -26.89 15.78 -24.41
N THR A 28 -27.61 16.83 -24.02
CA THR A 28 -28.98 16.70 -23.53
C THR A 28 -29.77 15.98 -24.60
N LEU A 29 -30.42 14.87 -24.23
CA LEU A 29 -31.33 14.17 -25.14
C LEU A 29 -32.32 15.19 -25.69
N ARG A 30 -32.42 15.30 -27.01
CA ARG A 30 -33.46 16.12 -27.63
C ARG A 30 -34.78 15.43 -27.36
N VAL A 31 -35.42 15.90 -26.31
CA VAL A 31 -36.59 15.25 -25.75
C VAL A 31 -37.72 15.32 -26.78
N GLY A 32 -38.21 14.15 -27.20
CA GLY A 32 -39.29 14.05 -28.18
C GLY A 32 -40.58 14.72 -27.71
N SER A 33 -41.51 14.95 -28.64
CA SER A 33 -42.74 15.70 -28.40
C SER A 33 -43.73 14.98 -27.47
N THR A 34 -43.61 13.66 -27.27
CA THR A 34 -44.53 12.87 -26.43
C THR A 34 -44.11 12.88 -24.96
N ARG A 35 -45.08 12.66 -24.06
CA ARG A 35 -44.87 12.68 -22.61
C ARG A 35 -43.89 11.57 -22.18
N GLU A 36 -44.04 10.39 -22.74
CA GLU A 36 -43.25 9.19 -22.43
C GLU A 36 -41.77 9.38 -22.81
N LEU A 37 -41.51 10.02 -23.95
CA LEU A 37 -40.14 10.36 -24.37
C LEU A 37 -39.52 11.45 -23.49
N ARG A 38 -40.34 12.32 -22.87
CA ARG A 38 -39.87 13.26 -21.86
C ARG A 38 -39.47 12.59 -20.56
N GLU A 39 -40.32 11.72 -20.05
CA GLU A 39 -40.04 10.95 -18.84
C GLU A 39 -38.79 10.06 -19.00
N LEU A 40 -38.58 9.46 -20.18
CA LEU A 40 -37.36 8.72 -20.48
C LEU A 40 -36.12 9.62 -20.52
N GLY A 41 -36.20 10.78 -21.18
CA GLY A 41 -35.09 11.73 -21.27
C GLY A 41 -34.65 12.25 -19.89
N THR A 42 -35.61 12.54 -19.00
CA THR A 42 -35.32 12.95 -17.62
C THR A 42 -34.70 11.83 -16.81
N ALA A 43 -35.25 10.61 -16.86
CA ALA A 43 -34.71 9.47 -16.13
C ALA A 43 -33.28 9.12 -16.55
N LEU A 44 -32.96 9.24 -17.85
CA LEU A 44 -31.62 9.03 -18.37
C LEU A 44 -30.63 10.12 -17.91
N ASP A 45 -31.05 11.39 -17.84
CA ASP A 45 -30.19 12.45 -17.33
C ASP A 45 -29.96 12.33 -15.81
N ASP A 46 -30.98 11.93 -15.05
CA ASP A 46 -30.85 11.60 -13.62
C ASP A 46 -29.83 10.48 -13.40
N MET A 47 -29.95 9.38 -14.15
CA MET A 47 -29.00 8.27 -14.11
C MET A 47 -27.58 8.74 -14.47
N ARG A 48 -27.43 9.58 -15.51
CA ARG A 48 -26.13 10.16 -15.89
C ARG A 48 -25.51 10.95 -14.74
N ARG A 49 -26.30 11.80 -14.07
CA ARG A 49 -25.84 12.60 -12.93
C ARG A 49 -25.42 11.71 -11.76
N GLN A 50 -26.20 10.68 -11.42
CA GLN A 50 -25.86 9.74 -10.36
C GLN A 50 -24.55 9.00 -10.64
N VAL A 51 -24.38 8.47 -11.87
CA VAL A 51 -23.13 7.81 -12.28
C VAL A 51 -21.93 8.75 -12.19
N GLN A 52 -22.07 10.01 -12.63
CA GLN A 52 -21.01 11.02 -12.49
C GLN A 52 -20.63 11.27 -11.03
N THR A 53 -21.63 11.43 -10.17
CA THR A 53 -21.41 11.64 -8.73
C THR A 53 -20.66 10.46 -8.11
N HIS A 54 -21.09 9.22 -8.38
CA HIS A 54 -20.44 8.03 -7.83
C HIS A 54 -19.00 7.84 -8.36
N ILE A 55 -18.76 8.08 -9.65
CA ILE A 55 -17.39 8.06 -10.19
C ILE A 55 -16.52 9.12 -9.51
N GLY A 56 -17.05 10.32 -9.29
CA GLY A 56 -16.36 11.39 -8.57
C GLY A 56 -16.00 10.97 -7.13
N GLN A 57 -16.94 10.36 -6.41
CA GLN A 57 -16.71 9.85 -5.06
C GLN A 57 -15.63 8.77 -5.01
N ILE A 58 -15.73 7.76 -5.88
CA ILE A 58 -14.74 6.68 -5.98
C ILE A 58 -13.34 7.23 -6.31
N THR A 59 -13.27 8.19 -7.23
CA THR A 59 -12.00 8.83 -7.62
C THR A 59 -11.38 9.60 -6.45
N LEU A 60 -12.21 10.33 -5.69
CA LEU A 60 -11.75 11.07 -4.51
C LEU A 60 -11.26 10.13 -3.41
N GLU A 61 -12.00 9.05 -3.13
CA GLU A 61 -11.59 8.03 -2.15
C GLU A 61 -10.27 7.37 -2.55
N LYS A 62 -10.12 6.99 -3.82
CA LYS A 62 -8.88 6.44 -4.36
C LYS A 62 -7.70 7.40 -4.16
N SER A 63 -7.87 8.67 -4.53
CA SER A 63 -6.82 9.69 -4.38
C SER A 63 -6.46 9.91 -2.91
N ARG A 64 -7.43 9.85 -1.99
CA ARG A 64 -7.19 9.95 -0.55
C ARG A 64 -6.37 8.76 -0.03
N LEU A 65 -6.69 7.54 -0.45
CA LEU A 65 -5.92 6.34 -0.10
C LEU A 65 -4.49 6.39 -0.64
N GLU A 66 -4.32 6.81 -1.90
CA GLU A 66 -2.99 7.01 -2.51
C GLU A 66 -2.17 8.04 -1.71
N SER A 67 -2.79 9.16 -1.32
CA SER A 67 -2.14 10.20 -0.52
C SER A 67 -1.67 9.67 0.83
N VAL A 68 -2.51 8.89 1.53
CA VAL A 68 -2.13 8.23 2.78
C VAL A 68 -0.94 7.31 2.57
N LEU A 69 -0.99 6.42 1.56
CA LEU A 69 0.10 5.48 1.28
C LEU A 69 1.42 6.18 0.91
N THR A 70 1.35 7.32 0.21
CA THR A 70 2.55 8.12 -0.09
C THR A 70 3.12 8.86 1.11
N SER A 71 2.29 9.14 2.12
CA SER A 71 2.74 9.77 3.37
C SER A 71 3.41 8.80 4.34
N ILE A 72 3.18 7.50 4.17
CA ILE A 72 3.77 6.45 5.02
C ILE A 72 5.27 6.32 4.71
N THR A 73 6.08 6.47 5.75
CA THR A 73 7.53 6.39 5.69
C THR A 73 8.05 4.95 5.66
N GLU A 74 7.26 4.00 6.13
CA GLU A 74 7.58 2.58 6.13
C GLU A 74 7.41 1.98 4.73
N ALA A 75 8.23 0.99 4.40
CA ALA A 75 8.05 0.23 3.19
C ALA A 75 6.89 -0.76 3.39
N ILE A 76 5.91 -0.72 2.49
CA ILE A 76 4.73 -1.59 2.51
C ILE A 76 4.68 -2.42 1.23
N LEU A 77 4.43 -3.71 1.39
CA LEU A 77 4.16 -4.66 0.30
C LEU A 77 2.84 -5.38 0.57
N VAL A 78 1.98 -5.46 -0.43
CA VAL A 78 0.69 -6.16 -0.34
C VAL A 78 0.70 -7.32 -1.35
N THR A 79 0.27 -8.49 -0.89
CA THR A 79 0.09 -9.68 -1.75
C THR A 79 -1.36 -10.12 -1.80
N ASP A 80 -1.73 -10.82 -2.86
CA ASP A 80 -2.97 -11.57 -2.96
C ASP A 80 -2.93 -12.88 -2.15
N GLN A 81 -4.04 -13.61 -2.15
CA GLN A 81 -4.20 -14.93 -1.53
C GLN A 81 -3.24 -16.00 -2.07
N SER A 82 -2.66 -15.80 -3.26
CA SER A 82 -1.69 -16.70 -3.87
C SER A 82 -0.24 -16.32 -3.52
N GLY A 83 -0.04 -15.27 -2.72
CA GLY A 83 1.27 -14.73 -2.38
C GLY A 83 1.92 -13.90 -3.49
N ARG A 84 1.18 -13.49 -4.53
CA ARG A 84 1.68 -12.62 -5.58
C ARG A 84 1.47 -11.16 -5.20
N ILE A 85 2.40 -10.31 -5.58
CA ILE A 85 2.37 -8.89 -5.26
C ILE A 85 1.18 -8.23 -5.98
N LEU A 86 0.34 -7.54 -5.21
CA LEU A 86 -0.67 -6.63 -5.72
C LEU A 86 -0.13 -5.20 -5.83
N MET A 87 0.63 -4.76 -4.83
CA MET A 87 1.25 -3.44 -4.83
C MET A 87 2.38 -3.34 -3.81
N GLY A 88 3.31 -2.42 -4.05
CA GLY A 88 4.23 -1.89 -3.05
C GLY A 88 4.16 -0.36 -3.04
N ASN A 89 4.31 0.28 -1.89
CA ASN A 89 4.36 1.75 -1.86
C ASN A 89 5.69 2.28 -2.40
N GLN A 90 5.76 3.59 -2.66
CA GLN A 90 6.97 4.21 -3.19
C GLN A 90 8.19 4.00 -2.29
N THR A 91 8.01 3.94 -0.97
CA THR A 91 9.08 3.66 -0.02
C THR A 91 9.62 2.24 -0.20
N PHE A 92 8.76 1.24 -0.39
CA PHE A 92 9.19 -0.12 -0.71
C PHE A 92 9.99 -0.19 -2.01
N GLU A 93 9.52 0.46 -3.06
CA GLU A 93 10.22 0.49 -4.36
C GLU A 93 11.61 1.10 -4.23
N LYS A 94 11.73 2.24 -3.55
CA LYS A 94 13.02 2.89 -3.24
C LYS A 94 13.91 2.01 -2.38
N LEU A 95 13.34 1.38 -1.34
CA LEU A 95 14.07 0.54 -0.43
C LEU A 95 14.69 -0.65 -1.16
N PHE A 96 13.92 -1.37 -1.98
CA PHE A 96 14.37 -2.58 -2.68
C PHE A 96 14.92 -2.34 -4.10
N GLY A 97 15.10 -1.08 -4.50
CA GLY A 97 15.66 -0.72 -5.81
C GLY A 97 14.82 -1.23 -6.97
N VAL A 98 13.50 -1.29 -6.78
CA VAL A 98 12.59 -1.89 -7.75
C VAL A 98 12.32 -0.91 -8.88
N SER A 99 12.67 -1.31 -10.09
CA SER A 99 12.43 -0.53 -11.31
C SER A 99 11.45 -1.31 -12.21
N GLY A 100 10.28 -0.74 -12.48
CA GLY A 100 9.25 -1.35 -13.34
C GLY A 100 8.09 -1.99 -12.58
N ALA A 101 7.28 -2.78 -13.29
CA ALA A 101 6.08 -3.39 -12.74
C ALA A 101 6.39 -4.41 -11.63
N THR A 102 5.73 -4.26 -10.49
CA THR A 102 5.82 -5.15 -9.32
C THR A 102 4.68 -6.15 -9.24
N GLU A 103 3.52 -5.78 -9.81
CA GLU A 103 2.29 -6.55 -9.79
C GLU A 103 2.46 -7.94 -10.44
N GLY A 104 1.90 -8.96 -9.80
CA GLY A 104 1.90 -10.36 -10.24
C GLY A 104 3.19 -11.15 -9.93
N ARG A 105 4.27 -10.48 -9.51
CA ARG A 105 5.56 -11.10 -9.15
C ARG A 105 5.53 -11.71 -7.76
N MET A 106 6.49 -12.57 -7.47
CA MET A 106 6.68 -13.15 -6.13
C MET A 106 7.53 -12.20 -5.25
N PRO A 107 7.24 -12.05 -3.95
CA PRO A 107 8.04 -11.26 -3.01
C PRO A 107 9.53 -11.58 -3.03
N ILE A 108 9.89 -12.87 -3.16
CA ILE A 108 11.29 -13.32 -3.23
C ILE A 108 12.09 -12.71 -4.39
N GLU A 109 11.43 -12.32 -5.48
CA GLU A 109 12.11 -11.70 -6.64
C GLU A 109 12.60 -10.28 -6.34
N LEU A 110 11.95 -9.58 -5.41
CA LEU A 110 12.23 -8.18 -5.06
C LEU A 110 13.00 -8.07 -3.75
N VAL A 111 12.50 -8.72 -2.69
CA VAL A 111 13.08 -8.66 -1.34
C VAL A 111 14.34 -9.52 -1.24
N ARG A 112 14.42 -10.60 -2.04
CA ARG A 112 15.54 -11.57 -2.06
C ARG A 112 15.89 -12.15 -0.70
N HIS A 113 14.89 -12.28 0.19
CA HIS A 113 15.05 -12.89 1.51
C HIS A 113 14.06 -14.05 1.68
N ARG A 114 14.57 -15.26 1.90
CA ARG A 114 13.72 -16.48 2.00
C ARG A 114 12.78 -16.42 3.19
N ASP A 115 13.22 -15.87 4.32
CA ASP A 115 12.38 -15.84 5.53
C ASP A 115 11.16 -14.93 5.35
N VAL A 116 11.27 -13.87 4.54
CA VAL A 116 10.13 -13.01 4.21
C VAL A 116 9.11 -13.76 3.36
N GLN A 117 9.56 -14.50 2.33
CA GLN A 117 8.66 -15.34 1.52
C GLN A 117 7.99 -16.41 2.38
N ASN A 118 8.75 -17.11 3.22
CA ASN A 118 8.22 -18.16 4.09
C ASN A 118 7.20 -17.61 5.09
N ALA A 119 7.46 -16.43 5.66
CA ALA A 119 6.54 -15.77 6.57
C ALA A 119 5.25 -15.36 5.87
N ILE A 120 5.32 -14.82 4.64
CA ILE A 120 4.12 -14.54 3.82
C ILE A 120 3.32 -15.83 3.60
N ASP A 121 3.97 -16.90 3.14
CA ASP A 121 3.31 -18.18 2.89
C ASP A 121 2.67 -18.75 4.16
N GLN A 122 3.33 -18.60 5.30
CA GLN A 122 2.82 -19.06 6.59
C GLN A 122 1.64 -18.21 7.06
N THR A 123 1.71 -16.89 6.97
CA THR A 123 0.60 -15.99 7.30
C THR A 123 -0.63 -16.26 6.43
N LEU A 124 -0.44 -16.52 5.14
CA LEU A 124 -1.54 -16.89 4.23
C LEU A 124 -2.15 -18.25 4.58
N LYS A 125 -1.38 -19.18 5.14
CA LYS A 125 -1.87 -20.51 5.56
C LYS A 125 -2.55 -20.49 6.92
N THR A 126 -2.03 -19.73 7.88
CA THR A 126 -2.48 -19.77 9.28
C THR A 126 -3.47 -18.67 9.61
N GLY A 127 -3.52 -17.59 8.82
CA GLY A 127 -4.27 -16.39 9.17
C GLY A 127 -3.71 -15.67 10.41
N GLN A 128 -2.44 -15.91 10.75
CA GLN A 128 -1.78 -15.27 11.88
C GLN A 128 -0.68 -14.33 11.42
N ALA A 129 -0.52 -13.23 12.17
CA ALA A 129 0.57 -12.30 11.96
C ALA A 129 1.90 -12.92 12.38
N ILE A 130 2.96 -12.60 11.63
CA ILE A 130 4.34 -13.05 11.87
C ILE A 130 5.25 -11.84 11.94
N PHE A 131 6.21 -11.91 12.86
CA PHE A 131 7.23 -10.88 13.07
C PHE A 131 8.60 -11.51 12.83
N LEU A 132 9.47 -10.80 12.11
CA LEU A 132 10.84 -11.23 11.87
C LEU A 132 11.80 -10.04 11.86
N ASP A 133 13.03 -10.29 12.29
CA ASP A 133 14.13 -9.34 12.17
C ASP A 133 14.84 -9.58 10.84
N LEU A 134 15.07 -8.51 10.07
CA LEU A 134 15.75 -8.55 8.79
C LEU A 134 16.97 -7.65 8.81
N ILE A 135 18.12 -8.19 8.41
CA ILE A 135 19.35 -7.43 8.21
C ILE A 135 19.68 -7.42 6.73
N ARG A 136 19.93 -6.24 6.18
CA ARG A 136 20.33 -6.07 4.78
C ARG A 136 21.64 -5.29 4.72
N SER A 137 22.58 -5.79 3.92
CA SER A 137 23.96 -5.28 3.85
C SER A 137 24.37 -4.92 2.41
N ASP A 138 23.45 -4.40 1.62
CA ASP A 138 23.69 -4.09 0.20
C ASP A 138 24.61 -2.87 0.00
N ASP A 139 24.41 -1.81 0.77
CA ASP A 139 25.19 -0.56 0.68
C ASP A 139 25.66 -0.10 2.07
N ARG A 140 24.78 -0.23 3.06
CA ARG A 140 25.04 -0.04 4.49
C ARG A 140 24.23 -1.09 5.24
N GLU A 141 24.75 -1.54 6.38
CA GLU A 141 24.01 -2.43 7.29
C GLU A 141 22.73 -1.70 7.74
N ARG A 142 21.58 -2.22 7.32
CA ARG A 142 20.26 -1.75 7.73
C ARG A 142 19.54 -2.86 8.48
N HIS A 143 18.85 -2.46 9.54
CA HIS A 143 18.07 -3.34 10.39
C HIS A 143 16.59 -3.01 10.21
N PHE A 144 15.78 -4.03 9.96
CA PHE A 144 14.34 -3.90 9.85
C PHE A 144 13.64 -4.85 10.81
N ASP A 145 12.61 -4.33 11.49
CA ASP A 145 11.58 -5.17 12.06
C ASP A 145 10.50 -5.33 10.99
N VAL A 146 10.18 -6.57 10.64
CA VAL A 146 9.23 -6.87 9.57
C VAL A 146 7.99 -7.52 10.16
N GLN A 147 6.85 -6.91 9.92
CA GLN A 147 5.55 -7.43 10.31
C GLN A 147 4.78 -7.88 9.07
N ILE A 148 4.33 -9.14 9.08
CA ILE A 148 3.46 -9.71 8.06
C ILE A 148 2.11 -10.01 8.71
N ALA A 149 1.03 -9.44 8.18
CA ALA A 149 -0.32 -9.64 8.70
C ALA A 149 -1.28 -10.06 7.57
N PRO A 150 -2.26 -10.94 7.84
CA PRO A 150 -3.24 -11.33 6.85
C PRO A 150 -4.23 -10.19 6.59
N ILE A 151 -4.66 -10.06 5.34
CA ILE A 151 -5.77 -9.19 4.96
C ILE A 151 -7.02 -10.07 4.92
N LEU A 152 -8.02 -9.73 5.72
CA LEU A 152 -9.28 -10.47 5.79
C LEU A 152 -10.37 -9.76 4.99
N GLN A 153 -11.10 -10.53 4.18
CA GLN A 153 -12.30 -10.09 3.47
C GLN A 153 -13.40 -11.12 3.72
N ASN A 154 -14.50 -10.71 4.37
CA ASN A 154 -15.61 -11.59 4.74
C ASN A 154 -15.15 -12.87 5.47
N ASP A 155 -14.28 -12.73 6.48
CA ASP A 155 -13.65 -13.83 7.25
C ASP A 155 -12.75 -14.79 6.46
N HIS A 156 -12.44 -14.47 5.19
CA HIS A 156 -11.50 -15.21 4.37
C HIS A 156 -10.20 -14.43 4.19
N ILE A 157 -9.06 -15.13 4.12
CA ILE A 157 -7.77 -14.53 3.83
C ILE A 157 -7.74 -14.12 2.35
N ALA A 158 -7.81 -12.81 2.09
CA ALA A 158 -7.73 -12.23 0.76
C ALA A 158 -6.29 -11.98 0.31
N GLY A 159 -5.33 -11.99 1.25
CA GLY A 159 -3.94 -11.69 0.98
C GLY A 159 -3.15 -11.40 2.24
N SER A 160 -2.02 -10.71 2.08
CA SER A 160 -1.18 -10.27 3.20
C SER A 160 -0.67 -8.86 3.00
N VAL A 161 -0.40 -8.17 4.11
CA VAL A 161 0.37 -6.92 4.14
C VAL A 161 1.67 -7.17 4.88
N THR A 162 2.78 -6.74 4.29
CA THR A 162 4.11 -6.78 4.87
C THR A 162 4.61 -5.36 5.05
N ILE A 163 5.01 -5.01 6.27
CA ILE A 163 5.54 -3.71 6.64
C ILE A 163 6.98 -3.88 7.11
N PHE A 164 7.90 -3.09 6.56
CA PHE A 164 9.30 -3.06 6.97
C PHE A 164 9.56 -1.76 7.75
N TYR A 165 9.75 -1.90 9.07
CA TYR A 165 10.11 -0.81 9.96
C TYR A 165 11.64 -0.67 10.01
N ASP A 166 12.18 0.43 9.46
CA ASP A 166 13.62 0.70 9.53
C ASP A 166 14.01 1.11 10.96
N ILE A 167 14.68 0.21 11.67
CA ILE A 167 15.19 0.42 13.03
C ILE A 167 16.70 0.62 13.05
N THR A 168 17.32 0.94 11.90
CA THR A 168 18.77 1.08 11.78
C THR A 168 19.33 2.14 12.73
N GLU A 169 18.72 3.32 12.78
CA GLU A 169 19.20 4.40 13.66
C GLU A 169 18.95 4.08 15.13
N LEU A 170 17.84 3.41 15.45
CA LEU A 170 17.58 2.93 16.81
C LEU A 170 18.68 1.94 17.25
N ARG A 171 19.00 0.94 16.42
CA ARG A 171 20.07 -0.03 16.69
C ARG A 171 21.43 0.65 16.82
N ARG A 172 21.70 1.68 16.02
CA ARG A 172 22.94 2.48 16.11
C ARG A 172 23.04 3.21 17.45
N LEU A 173 21.98 3.87 17.89
CA LEU A 173 21.94 4.57 19.18
C LEU A 173 22.08 3.61 20.37
N GLU A 174 21.44 2.44 20.29
CA GLU A 174 21.60 1.37 21.29
C GLU A 174 23.05 0.90 21.40
N ARG A 175 23.73 0.74 20.26
CA ARG A 175 25.15 0.33 20.19
C ARG A 175 26.05 1.39 20.83
N ILE A 176 25.89 2.67 20.46
CA ILE A 176 26.64 3.79 21.05
C ILE A 176 26.45 3.85 22.56
N ARG A 177 25.21 3.67 23.05
CA ARG A 177 24.91 3.66 24.48
C ARG A 177 25.62 2.50 25.20
N LYS A 178 25.60 1.31 24.62
CA LYS A 178 26.28 0.13 25.20
C LYS A 178 27.79 0.34 25.26
N ASP A 179 28.39 0.86 24.19
CA ASP A 179 29.83 1.13 24.13
C ASP A 179 30.24 2.20 25.15
N PHE A 180 29.42 3.24 25.34
CA PHE A 180 29.65 4.24 26.38
C PHE A 180 29.64 3.64 27.79
N VAL A 181 28.62 2.83 28.13
CA VAL A 181 28.52 2.18 29.44
C VAL A 181 29.70 1.22 29.68
N ALA A 182 30.10 0.47 28.65
CA ALA A 182 31.25 -0.42 28.71
C ALA A 182 32.56 0.38 28.93
N ASN A 183 32.79 1.43 28.16
CA ASN A 183 33.99 2.25 28.25
C ASN A 183 34.13 2.95 29.61
N VAL A 184 33.04 3.53 30.13
CA VAL A 184 33.05 4.16 31.47
C VAL A 184 33.34 3.12 32.56
N SER A 185 32.77 1.91 32.45
CA SER A 185 33.03 0.83 33.40
C SER A 185 34.49 0.36 33.36
N HIS A 186 35.10 0.30 32.18
CA HIS A 186 36.51 -0.05 32.01
C HIS A 186 37.45 1.03 32.58
N GLU A 187 37.16 2.32 32.37
CA GLU A 187 37.97 3.41 32.95
C GLU A 187 37.88 3.49 34.47
N LEU A 188 36.70 3.26 35.05
CA LEU A 188 36.52 3.21 36.51
C LEU A 188 37.30 2.04 37.13
N ARG A 189 37.22 0.84 36.54
CA ARG A 189 38.02 -0.32 36.98
C ARG A 189 39.52 -0.11 36.85
N LEU A 190 39.99 0.58 35.80
CA LEU A 190 41.43 0.84 35.61
C LEU A 190 41.95 1.90 36.60
N LYS A 191 41.12 2.88 37.00
CA LYS A 191 41.48 3.88 38.02
C LYS A 191 41.55 3.30 39.44
N ASP A 192 40.77 2.26 39.75
CA ASP A 192 40.83 1.57 41.05
C ASP A 192 42.05 0.65 41.24
N VAL A 193 42.82 0.36 40.18
CA VAL A 193 43.97 -0.56 40.23
C VAL A 193 45.33 0.16 40.33
N HIS A 194 45.38 1.48 40.56
CA HIS A 194 46.65 2.15 40.87
C HIS A 194 47.16 1.76 42.28
N PRO A 195 48.33 1.10 42.41
CA PRO A 195 48.79 0.58 43.70
C PRO A 195 49.29 1.69 44.62
N ARG A 196 48.87 1.64 45.89
CA ARG A 196 49.51 2.33 47.02
C ARG A 196 50.98 1.91 47.13
N TRP A 197 51.91 2.72 46.64
CA TRP A 197 53.29 2.78 47.11
C TRP A 197 53.72 4.24 46.98
N GLN A 198 53.86 5.01 48.07
CA GLN A 198 55.04 5.18 48.93
C GLN A 198 54.66 6.34 49.90
N THR A 199 55.09 6.50 51.14
CA THR A 199 56.34 6.16 51.86
C THR A 199 56.12 6.35 53.38
N VAL A 200 56.66 5.45 54.19
CA VAL A 200 57.12 5.66 55.58
C VAL A 200 58.53 5.03 55.59
N PRO A 201 59.57 5.64 56.19
CA PRO A 201 59.59 6.46 57.41
C PRO A 201 60.01 7.92 57.25
#